data_AF-A0A1R2AUP1-F1
#
_entry.id   AF-A0A1R2AUP1-F1
#
_cell.length_a   1.000
_cell.length_b   1.000
_cell.length_c   1.000
_cell.angle_alpha   90.00
_cell.angle_beta   90.00
_cell.angle_gamma   90.00
#
_symmetry.space_group_name_H-M   'P 1'
#
loop_
_entity.id
_entity.type
_entity.pdbx_description
1 polymer ?
#
loop_
_entity_poly.entity_id
_entity_poly.type
_entity_poly.pdbx_seq_one_letter_code
_entity_poly.pdbx_strand_id
1 'polypeptide(L)'
;MGCSFSTRKKNDNSCIKTLRISSKLPEIRDTLRSCIIYLHSISLSCNKSIETCAFDQNKPLAITLKSKQFYIKSKQSEIQTLIGQIDLYLEGQIKNHTQETKLIKQSKVFLTKISENILTDDSEKLLNQNNSAYVAKVNKEIAKQGLDLKKAEDEIDHEFKVSKINFVANGSIKRRKYLKPLSLSFG
;
A
#
# COMPACT_ATOMS: atom_id res chain seq x y z
N MET A 1 26.66 -31.21 3.96
CA MET A 1 25.28 -30.88 3.55
C MET A 1 25.10 -29.37 3.66
N GLY A 2 25.12 -28.66 2.53
CA GLY A 2 25.02 -27.20 2.50
C GLY A 2 23.56 -26.77 2.30
N CYS A 3 22.98 -26.10 3.30
CA CYS A 3 21.68 -25.46 3.14
C CYS A 3 21.85 -24.20 2.29
N SER A 4 21.36 -24.25 1.05
CA SER A 4 21.30 -23.12 0.14
C SER A 4 20.43 -22.01 0.73
N PHE A 5 21.05 -20.87 1.03
CA PHE A 5 20.34 -19.63 1.29
C PHE A 5 19.59 -19.24 0.02
N SER A 6 18.27 -19.42 0.02
CA SER A 6 17.38 -18.82 -0.98
C SER A 6 17.48 -17.31 -0.85
N THR A 7 18.36 -16.71 -1.64
CA THR A 7 18.41 -15.26 -1.86
C THR A 7 17.05 -14.83 -2.36
N ARG A 8 16.28 -14.12 -1.50
CA ARG A 8 15.10 -13.39 -1.94
C ARG A 8 15.56 -12.49 -3.09
N LYS A 9 15.12 -12.79 -4.31
CA LYS A 9 15.31 -11.89 -5.45
C LYS A 9 14.81 -10.52 -5.01
N LYS A 10 15.70 -9.51 -5.06
CA LYS A 10 15.28 -8.12 -4.99
C LYS A 10 14.18 -7.96 -6.04
N ASN A 11 12.96 -7.68 -5.59
CA ASN A 11 11.92 -7.20 -6.49
C ASN A 11 12.51 -5.95 -7.15
N ASP A 12 12.85 -6.03 -8.43
CA ASP A 12 13.13 -4.86 -9.21
C ASP A 12 11.84 -4.04 -9.22
N ASN A 13 11.84 -2.96 -8.45
CA ASN A 13 10.78 -1.95 -8.34
C ASN A 13 10.63 -1.14 -9.66
N SER A 14 10.88 -1.76 -10.81
CA SER A 14 10.83 -1.14 -12.14
C SER A 14 9.41 -1.01 -12.70
N CYS A 15 8.40 -1.53 -11.99
CA CYS A 15 7.01 -1.54 -12.47
C CYS A 15 6.48 -0.15 -12.86
N ILE A 16 7.02 0.94 -12.31
CA ILE A 16 6.59 2.32 -12.65
C ILE A 16 7.45 2.97 -13.75
N LYS A 17 8.77 2.73 -13.76
CA LYS A 17 9.71 3.46 -14.65
C LYS A 17 9.64 3.02 -16.11
N THR A 18 9.03 1.86 -16.39
CA THR A 18 8.88 1.29 -17.73
C THR A 18 7.45 0.80 -17.97
N LEU A 19 6.44 1.56 -17.53
CA LEU A 19 5.04 1.33 -17.92
C LEU A 19 4.87 1.56 -19.42
N ARG A 20 5.14 0.56 -20.24
CA ARG A 20 4.64 0.52 -21.63
C ARG A 20 3.14 0.28 -21.53
N ILE A 21 2.37 1.35 -21.61
CA ILE A 21 0.92 1.29 -21.54
C ILE A 21 0.39 0.66 -22.83
N SER A 22 0.14 -0.66 -22.77
CA SER A 22 -0.42 -1.43 -23.88
C SER A 22 -1.79 -0.90 -24.33
N SER A 23 -2.16 -1.21 -25.56
CA SER A 23 -3.51 -1.04 -26.09
C SER A 23 -4.40 -2.28 -25.90
N LYS A 24 -3.85 -3.41 -25.43
CA LYS A 24 -4.60 -4.66 -25.27
C LYS A 24 -5.01 -4.89 -23.82
N LEU A 25 -6.29 -5.19 -23.60
CA LEU A 25 -6.84 -5.42 -22.25
C LEU A 25 -6.14 -6.52 -21.44
N PRO A 26 -5.74 -7.69 -22.00
CA PRO A 26 -5.00 -8.70 -21.23
C PRO A 26 -3.66 -8.18 -20.69
N GLU A 27 -2.90 -7.44 -21.51
CA GLU A 27 -1.60 -6.88 -21.12
C GLU A 27 -1.77 -5.75 -20.08
N ILE A 28 -2.83 -4.94 -20.23
CA ILE A 28 -3.20 -3.92 -19.24
C ILE A 28 -3.55 -4.58 -17.90
N ARG A 29 -4.33 -5.67 -17.90
CA ARG A 29 -4.68 -6.42 -16.69
C ARG A 29 -3.43 -6.91 -15.95
N ASP A 30 -2.48 -7.49 -16.67
CA ASP A 30 -1.24 -8.00 -16.06
C ASP A 30 -0.37 -6.87 -15.50
N THR A 31 -0.37 -5.72 -16.18
CA THR A 31 0.26 -4.48 -15.68
C THR A 31 -0.39 -4.01 -14.38
N LEU A 32 -1.73 -3.95 -14.34
CA LEU A 32 -2.49 -3.58 -13.14
C LEU A 32 -2.25 -4.54 -11.97
N ARG A 33 -2.15 -5.85 -12.23
CA ARG A 33 -1.76 -6.86 -11.23
C ARG A 33 -0.37 -6.60 -10.67
N SER A 34 0.59 -6.27 -11.53
CA SER A 34 1.94 -5.90 -11.12
C SER A 34 1.94 -4.62 -10.25
N CYS A 35 1.10 -3.65 -10.58
CA CYS A 35 0.90 -2.45 -9.76
C CYS A 35 0.33 -2.78 -8.37
N ILE A 36 -0.61 -3.73 -8.24
CA ILE A 36 -1.12 -4.18 -6.93
C ILE A 36 0.02 -4.70 -6.06
N ILE A 37 0.89 -5.55 -6.62
CA ILE A 37 2.04 -6.12 -5.91
C ILE A 37 2.99 -5.02 -5.46
N TYR A 38 3.27 -4.06 -6.34
CA TYR A 38 4.09 -2.90 -6.02
C TYR A 38 3.50 -2.06 -4.88
N LEU A 39 2.23 -1.66 -4.99
CA LEU A 39 1.53 -0.93 -3.93
C LEU A 39 1.49 -1.71 -2.61
N HIS A 40 1.40 -3.04 -2.67
CA HIS A 40 1.45 -3.88 -1.49
C HIS A 40 2.81 -3.80 -0.80
N SER A 41 3.90 -3.84 -1.57
CA SER A 41 5.25 -3.66 -0.99
C SER A 41 5.41 -2.32 -0.28
N ILE A 42 4.92 -1.21 -0.85
CA ILE A 42 4.96 0.11 -0.19
C ILE A 42 4.12 0.10 1.09
N SER A 43 2.95 -0.51 1.06
CA SER A 43 2.08 -0.62 2.25
C SER A 43 2.78 -1.38 3.39
N LEU A 44 3.56 -2.42 3.08
CA LEU A 44 4.39 -3.14 4.04
C LEU A 44 5.55 -2.27 4.55
N SER A 45 6.21 -1.52 3.66
CA SER A 45 7.27 -0.56 4.04
C SER A 45 6.72 0.52 4.98
N CYS A 46 5.53 1.05 4.72
CA CYS A 46 4.83 1.98 5.61
C CYS A 46 4.56 1.36 6.98
N ASN A 47 4.07 0.12 7.06
CA ASN A 47 3.86 -0.57 8.36
C ASN A 47 5.15 -0.66 9.17
N LYS A 48 6.24 -1.09 8.54
CA LYS A 48 7.54 -1.20 9.20
C LYS A 48 8.01 0.16 9.72
N SER A 49 7.85 1.22 8.90
CA SER A 49 8.20 2.58 9.32
C SER A 49 7.30 3.10 10.45
N ILE A 50 6.02 2.76 10.48
CA ILE A 50 5.10 3.12 11.59
C ILE A 50 5.55 2.44 12.89
N GLU A 51 5.94 1.17 12.84
CA GLU A 51 6.49 0.47 14.01
C GLU A 51 7.76 1.15 14.53
N THR A 52 8.66 1.58 13.64
CA THR A 52 9.84 2.40 14.01
C THR A 52 9.42 3.72 14.65
N CYS A 53 8.47 4.45 14.07
CA CYS A 53 7.97 5.69 14.66
C CYS A 53 7.33 5.48 16.04
N ALA A 54 6.67 4.35 16.26
CA ALA A 54 6.12 3.99 17.57
C ALA A 54 7.22 3.73 18.60
N PHE A 55 8.32 3.09 18.19
CA PHE A 55 9.50 2.90 19.04
C PHE A 55 10.18 4.25 19.38
N ASP A 56 10.37 5.11 18.38
CA ASP A 56 10.98 6.44 18.53
C ASP A 56 10.04 7.49 19.12
N GLN A 57 8.80 7.11 19.46
CA GLN A 57 7.72 7.99 19.93
C GLN A 57 7.39 9.18 19.00
N ASN A 58 7.70 9.06 17.71
CA ASN A 58 7.42 10.08 16.69
C ASN A 58 5.99 9.93 16.12
N LYS A 59 5.00 10.32 16.92
CA LYS A 59 3.58 10.24 16.56
C LYS A 59 3.22 11.01 15.27
N PRO A 60 3.69 12.26 15.05
CA PRO A 60 3.33 13.00 13.83
C PRO A 60 3.76 12.28 12.55
N LEU A 61 4.96 11.70 12.52
CA LEU A 61 5.43 10.95 11.35
C LEU A 61 4.66 9.64 11.16
N ALA A 62 4.30 8.95 12.24
CA ALA A 62 3.48 7.76 12.20
C ALA A 62 2.11 8.04 11.56
N ILE A 63 1.48 9.18 11.89
CA ILE A 63 0.22 9.62 11.28
C ILE A 63 0.40 9.84 9.78
N THR A 64 1.44 10.55 9.35
CA THR A 64 1.74 10.76 7.91
C THR A 64 1.89 9.43 7.16
N LEU A 65 2.65 8.49 7.73
CA LEU A 65 2.84 7.16 7.13
C LEU A 65 1.53 6.36 7.07
N LYS A 66 0.67 6.48 8.07
CA LYS A 66 -0.64 5.82 8.12
C LYS A 66 -1.60 6.40 7.09
N SER A 67 -1.67 7.72 6.97
CA SER A 67 -2.46 8.39 5.93
C SER A 67 -1.99 8.00 4.53
N LYS A 68 -0.67 7.92 4.31
CA LYS A 68 -0.09 7.39 3.07
C LYS A 68 -0.53 5.94 2.81
N GLN A 69 -0.51 5.09 3.84
CA GLN A 69 -0.96 3.72 3.72
C GLN A 69 -2.44 3.62 3.32
N PHE A 70 -3.32 4.43 3.90
CA PHE A 70 -4.73 4.44 3.51
C PHE A 70 -4.93 4.84 2.05
N TYR A 71 -4.19 5.84 1.57
CA TYR A 71 -4.22 6.21 0.16
C TYR A 71 -3.84 5.04 -0.74
N ILE A 72 -2.74 4.36 -0.41
CA ILE A 72 -2.27 3.18 -1.15
C ILE A 72 -3.35 2.08 -1.16
N LYS A 73 -3.97 1.78 -0.02
CA LYS A 73 -5.05 0.80 0.07
C LYS A 73 -6.28 1.18 -0.77
N SER A 74 -6.65 2.47 -0.78
CA SER A 74 -7.72 2.99 -1.65
C SER A 74 -7.40 2.74 -3.13
N LYS A 75 -6.16 3.06 -3.55
CA LYS A 75 -5.72 2.82 -4.93
C LYS A 75 -5.65 1.34 -5.29
N GLN A 76 -5.26 0.47 -4.36
CA GLN A 76 -5.35 -0.98 -4.59
C GLN A 76 -6.79 -1.44 -4.85
N SER A 77 -7.75 -0.95 -4.08
CA SER A 77 -9.18 -1.26 -4.27
C SER A 77 -9.70 -0.78 -5.63
N GLU A 78 -9.32 0.44 -6.03
CA GLU A 78 -9.65 0.98 -7.36
C GLU A 78 -9.07 0.10 -8.49
N ILE A 79 -7.82 -0.37 -8.36
CA ILE A 79 -7.21 -1.28 -9.35
C ILE A 79 -7.93 -2.64 -9.39
N GLN A 80 -8.26 -3.22 -8.23
CA GLN A 80 -8.97 -4.49 -8.15
C GLN A 80 -10.33 -4.42 -8.85
N THR A 81 -11.06 -3.32 -8.63
CA THR A 81 -12.33 -3.05 -9.31
C THR A 81 -12.15 -3.00 -10.83
N LEU A 82 -11.11 -2.29 -11.28
CA LEU A 82 -10.81 -2.17 -12.71
C LEU A 82 -10.40 -3.50 -13.34
N ILE A 83 -9.59 -4.31 -12.65
CA ILE A 83 -9.25 -5.67 -13.08
C ILE A 83 -10.52 -6.51 -13.21
N GLY A 84 -11.44 -6.44 -12.23
CA GLY A 84 -12.72 -7.15 -12.29
C GLY A 84 -13.54 -6.76 -13.53
N GLN A 85 -13.59 -5.47 -13.87
CA GLN A 85 -14.28 -5.02 -15.10
C GLN A 85 -13.61 -5.54 -16.38
N ILE A 86 -12.27 -5.62 -16.40
CA ILE A 86 -11.52 -6.19 -17.53
C ILE A 86 -11.77 -7.70 -17.63
N ASP A 87 -11.75 -8.43 -16.52
CA ASP A 87 -12.01 -9.87 -16.50
C ASP A 87 -13.43 -10.18 -17.00
N LEU A 88 -14.45 -9.42 -16.57
CA LEU A 88 -15.83 -9.53 -17.09
C LEU A 88 -15.91 -9.28 -18.62
N TYR A 89 -15.12 -8.34 -19.14
CA TYR A 89 -15.04 -8.10 -20.58
C TYR A 89 -14.37 -9.27 -21.32
N LEU A 90 -13.22 -9.75 -20.81
CA LEU A 90 -12.43 -10.83 -21.43
C LEU A 90 -13.15 -12.18 -21.41
N GLU A 91 -13.93 -12.47 -20.36
CA GLU A 91 -14.79 -13.66 -20.27
C GLU A 91 -16.00 -13.57 -21.21
N GLY A 92 -16.19 -12.44 -21.90
CA GLY A 92 -17.25 -12.27 -22.87
C GLY A 92 -18.62 -12.00 -22.25
N GLN A 93 -18.68 -11.70 -20.94
CA GLN A 93 -19.91 -11.28 -20.27
C GLN A 93 -20.37 -9.89 -20.73
N ILE A 94 -19.43 -9.07 -21.21
CA ILE A 94 -19.69 -7.74 -21.79
C ILE A 94 -18.93 -7.66 -23.13
N LYS A 95 -19.60 -7.86 -24.27
CA LYS A 95 -18.98 -7.74 -25.60
C LYS A 95 -19.44 -6.47 -26.31
N ASN A 96 -18.86 -5.34 -25.92
CA ASN A 96 -19.11 -4.05 -26.56
C ASN A 96 -17.79 -3.30 -26.78
N HIS A 97 -17.45 -3.00 -28.03
CA HIS A 97 -16.24 -2.26 -28.39
C HIS A 97 -16.14 -0.89 -27.69
N THR A 98 -17.27 -0.21 -27.48
CA THR A 98 -17.30 1.06 -26.73
C THR A 98 -16.83 0.88 -25.29
N GLN A 99 -17.15 -0.26 -24.68
CA GLN A 99 -16.73 -0.59 -23.32
C GLN A 99 -15.24 -0.94 -23.27
N GLU A 100 -14.71 -1.65 -24.27
CA GLU A 100 -13.28 -1.92 -24.39
C GLU A 100 -12.45 -0.64 -24.42
N THR A 101 -12.80 0.28 -25.31
CA THR A 101 -12.11 1.57 -25.44
C THR A 101 -12.17 2.37 -24.14
N LYS A 102 -13.32 2.33 -23.44
CA LYS A 102 -13.50 2.98 -22.13
C LYS A 102 -12.58 2.36 -21.06
N LEU A 103 -12.54 1.03 -20.95
CA LEU A 103 -11.69 0.32 -19.99
C LEU A 103 -10.21 0.57 -20.24
N ILE A 104 -9.79 0.53 -21.51
CA ILE A 104 -8.42 0.88 -21.91
C ILE A 104 -8.11 2.30 -21.42
N LYS A 105 -8.93 3.30 -21.80
CA LYS A 105 -8.70 4.71 -21.45
C LYS A 105 -8.64 4.92 -19.93
N GLN A 106 -9.58 4.34 -19.18
CA GLN A 106 -9.59 4.40 -17.72
C GLN A 106 -8.32 3.79 -17.12
N SER A 107 -7.89 2.64 -17.63
CA SER A 107 -6.65 1.98 -17.18
C SER A 107 -5.41 2.79 -17.50
N LYS A 108 -5.32 3.41 -18.68
CA LYS A 108 -4.19 4.29 -19.02
C LYS A 108 -4.10 5.47 -18.05
N VAL A 109 -5.22 6.16 -17.83
CA VAL A 109 -5.29 7.29 -16.89
C VAL A 109 -4.88 6.85 -15.49
N PHE A 110 -5.35 5.69 -15.04
CA PHE A 110 -4.98 5.16 -13.73
C PHE A 110 -3.48 4.86 -13.63
N LEU A 111 -2.93 4.11 -14.60
CA LEU A 111 -1.51 3.76 -14.63
C LEU A 111 -0.62 5.01 -14.68
N THR A 112 -1.02 6.07 -15.39
CA THR A 112 -0.29 7.35 -15.35
C THR A 112 -0.32 8.00 -13.97
N LYS A 113 -1.46 7.95 -13.26
CA LYS A 113 -1.57 8.49 -11.89
C LYS A 113 -0.77 7.66 -10.86
N ILE A 114 -0.57 6.36 -11.09
CA ILE A 114 0.27 5.54 -10.20
C ILE A 114 1.72 6.04 -10.17
N SER A 115 2.19 6.73 -11.22
CA SER A 115 3.54 7.32 -11.24
C SER A 115 3.74 8.56 -10.36
N GLU A 116 2.70 9.01 -9.65
CA GLU A 116 2.76 10.15 -8.73
C GLU A 116 3.67 9.92 -7.50
N ASN A 117 4.27 11.00 -6.99
CA ASN A 117 5.24 10.97 -5.89
C ASN A 117 4.73 10.24 -4.63
N ILE A 118 3.44 10.35 -4.30
CA ILE A 118 2.85 9.71 -3.10
C ILE A 118 2.91 8.18 -3.19
N LEU A 119 2.87 7.61 -4.39
CA LEU A 119 2.87 6.18 -4.61
C LEU A 119 4.27 5.64 -4.84
N THR A 120 5.30 6.41 -4.54
CA THR A 120 6.70 5.95 -4.56
C THR A 120 7.06 5.32 -3.21
N ASP A 121 7.91 4.29 -3.24
CA ASP A 121 8.52 3.73 -2.03
C ASP A 121 9.58 4.69 -1.46
N ASP A 122 9.15 5.53 -0.52
CA ASP A 122 9.97 6.56 0.13
C ASP A 122 9.86 6.50 1.66
N SER A 123 9.34 5.39 2.22
CA SER A 123 9.07 5.30 3.66
C SER A 123 10.35 5.40 4.49
N GLU A 124 11.48 4.90 3.99
CA GLU A 124 12.80 5.08 4.62
C GLU A 124 13.29 6.54 4.53
N LYS A 125 12.98 7.25 3.43
CA LYS A 125 13.31 8.68 3.30
C LYS A 125 12.49 9.56 4.23
N LEU A 126 11.27 9.13 4.57
CA LEU A 126 10.41 9.78 5.55
C LEU A 126 10.92 9.59 6.98
N LEU A 127 11.58 8.48 7.29
CA LEU A 127 12.20 8.22 8.59
C LEU A 127 13.47 9.05 8.84
N ASN A 128 14.17 9.48 7.80
CA ASN A 128 15.37 10.29 7.94
C ASN A 128 15.02 11.69 8.49
N GLN A 129 15.45 11.96 9.73
CA GLN A 129 15.10 13.15 10.54
C GLN A 129 15.46 14.50 9.89
N ASN A 130 16.34 14.53 8.88
CA ASN A 130 16.76 15.74 8.16
C ASN A 130 15.80 16.19 7.04
N ASN A 131 14.63 15.56 6.89
CA ASN A 131 13.77 15.74 5.72
C ASN A 131 12.41 16.37 6.03
N SER A 132 12.36 17.34 6.95
CA SER A 132 11.12 18.03 7.35
C SER A 132 10.37 18.68 6.17
N ALA A 133 11.10 19.25 5.20
CA ALA A 133 10.53 19.80 3.98
C ALA A 133 9.87 18.73 3.09
N TYR A 134 10.44 17.52 3.07
CA TYR A 134 9.89 16.39 2.32
C TYR A 134 8.61 15.85 2.98
N VAL A 135 8.61 15.70 4.31
CA VAL A 135 7.42 15.31 5.08
C VAL A 135 6.29 16.33 4.86
N ALA A 136 6.58 17.62 4.89
CA ALA A 136 5.60 18.67 4.61
C ALA A 136 5.03 18.58 3.18
N LYS A 137 5.87 18.25 2.19
CA LYS A 137 5.42 18.00 0.81
C LYS A 137 4.46 16.81 0.75
N VAL A 138 4.81 15.68 1.38
CA VAL A 138 3.95 14.49 1.42
C VAL A 138 2.61 14.79 2.11
N ASN A 139 2.63 15.53 3.23
CA ASN A 139 1.41 15.93 3.92
C ASN A 139 0.52 16.84 3.06
N LYS A 140 1.10 17.79 2.32
CA LYS A 140 0.34 18.62 1.37
C LYS A 140 -0.29 17.77 0.27
N GLU A 141 0.44 16.80 -0.26
CA GLU A 141 -0.06 15.90 -1.28
C GLU A 141 -1.18 14.98 -0.74
N ILE A 142 -1.05 14.45 0.48
CA ILE A 142 -2.11 13.68 1.16
C ILE A 142 -3.37 14.54 1.37
N ALA A 143 -3.20 15.80 1.80
CA ALA A 143 -4.32 16.72 2.01
C ALA A 143 -5.08 17.03 0.72
N LYS A 144 -4.38 17.17 -0.42
CA LYS A 144 -5.01 17.35 -1.74
C LYS A 144 -5.91 16.17 -2.14
N GLN A 145 -5.60 14.97 -1.66
CA GLN A 145 -6.37 13.76 -1.96
C GLN A 145 -7.61 13.62 -1.06
N GLY A 146 -7.85 14.55 -0.12
CA GLY A 146 -9.05 14.55 0.73
C GLY A 146 -9.11 13.38 1.72
N LEU A 147 -7.94 12.85 2.12
CA LEU A 147 -7.88 11.71 3.03
C LEU A 147 -8.27 12.11 4.45
N ASP A 148 -9.02 11.25 5.13
CA ASP A 148 -9.44 11.45 6.51
C ASP A 148 -8.25 11.27 7.46
N LEU A 149 -7.64 12.40 7.83
CA LEU A 149 -6.51 12.45 8.77
C LEU A 149 -6.92 12.02 10.18
N LYS A 150 -8.17 12.26 10.60
CA LYS A 150 -8.65 11.87 11.94
C LYS A 150 -8.67 10.37 12.11
N LYS A 151 -9.13 9.64 11.09
CA LYS A 151 -9.08 8.17 11.09
C LYS A 151 -7.64 7.65 11.23
N ALA A 152 -6.67 8.31 10.61
CA ALA A 152 -5.26 7.93 10.72
C ALA A 152 -4.71 8.20 12.12
N GLU A 153 -5.07 9.35 12.71
CA GLU A 153 -4.76 9.70 14.09
C GLU A 153 -5.32 8.68 15.09
N ASP A 154 -6.58 8.29 14.95
CA ASP A 154 -7.24 7.33 15.83
C ASP A 154 -6.58 5.94 15.79
N GLU A 155 -6.25 5.44 14.59
CA GLU A 155 -5.57 4.14 14.45
C GLU A 155 -4.14 4.18 15.01
N ILE A 156 -3.42 5.29 14.83
CA ILE A 156 -2.08 5.48 15.41
C ILE A 156 -2.16 5.63 16.93
N ASP A 157 -3.14 6.34 17.47
CA ASP A 157 -3.33 6.47 18.91
C ASP A 157 -3.61 5.12 19.57
N HIS A 158 -4.40 4.27 18.92
CA HIS A 158 -4.59 2.89 19.36
C HIS A 158 -3.29 2.08 19.28
N GLU A 159 -2.54 2.15 18.17
CA GLU A 159 -1.24 1.46 18.03
C GLU A 159 -0.22 1.89 19.09
N PHE A 160 -0.14 3.19 19.42
CA PHE A 160 0.75 3.75 20.43
C PHE A 160 0.32 3.40 21.87
N LYS A 161 -0.98 3.33 22.14
CA LYS A 161 -1.50 2.84 23.43
C LYS A 161 -1.15 1.36 23.63
N VAL A 162 -1.32 0.54 22.60
CA VAL A 162 -0.97 -0.89 22.63
C VAL A 162 0.54 -1.13 22.71
N SER A 163 1.37 -0.33 22.04
CA SER A 163 2.83 -0.45 22.12
C SER A 163 3.36 -0.06 23.51
N LYS A 164 2.83 1.01 24.14
CA LYS A 164 3.15 1.36 25.53
C LYS A 164 2.85 0.23 26.51
N ILE A 165 1.72 -0.46 26.36
CA ILE A 165 1.36 -1.61 27.22
C ILE A 165 2.37 -2.76 27.06
N ASN A 166 2.91 -2.99 25.86
CA ASN A 166 3.90 -4.04 25.61
C ASN A 166 5.32 -3.67 26.07
N PHE A 167 5.67 -2.38 26.08
CA PHE A 167 7.01 -1.91 26.47
C PHE A 167 7.21 -1.89 28.00
N VAL A 168 6.15 -1.67 28.77
CA VAL A 168 6.20 -1.65 30.24
C VAL A 168 6.26 -3.07 30.82
N ALA A 169 5.87 -4.11 30.05
CA ALA A 169 5.68 -5.47 30.54
C ALA A 169 6.88 -6.43 30.33
N ASN A 170 8.11 -5.94 30.58
CA ASN A 170 9.41 -6.62 30.44
C ASN A 170 10.08 -6.40 29.07
N GLY A 171 11.36 -6.03 29.09
CA GLY A 171 12.24 -5.78 27.93
C GLY A 171 12.48 -6.97 26.98
N SER A 172 11.55 -7.90 26.89
CA SER A 172 11.45 -8.94 25.87
C SER A 172 10.40 -8.54 24.83
N ILE A 173 10.81 -8.41 23.56
CA ILE A 173 9.90 -8.19 22.43
C ILE A 173 8.92 -9.37 22.34
N LYS A 174 7.69 -9.22 22.85
CA LYS A 174 6.63 -10.20 22.65
C LYS A 174 6.10 -10.09 21.22
N ARG A 175 6.49 -11.05 20.36
CA ARG A 175 5.86 -11.27 19.04
C ARG A 175 4.33 -11.31 19.21
N ARG A 176 3.59 -10.52 18.42
CA ARG A 176 2.12 -10.52 18.38
C ARG A 176 1.60 -11.95 18.20
N LYS A 177 0.89 -12.48 19.20
CA LYS A 177 0.09 -13.71 19.03
C LYS A 177 -1.25 -13.31 18.44
N TYR A 178 -1.51 -13.73 17.20
CA TYR A 178 -2.87 -13.71 16.67
C TYR A 178 -3.68 -14.72 17.47
N LEU A 179 -4.64 -14.24 18.25
CA LEU A 179 -5.65 -15.11 18.85
C LEU A 179 -6.47 -15.68 17.69
N LYS A 180 -6.35 -17.00 17.45
CA LYS A 180 -7.29 -17.70 16.58
C LYS A 180 -8.69 -17.51 17.19
N PRO A 181 -9.71 -17.13 16.41
CA PRO A 181 -11.08 -17.22 16.90
C PRO A 181 -11.35 -18.69 17.27
N LEU A 182 -11.59 -18.93 18.55
CA LEU A 182 -11.99 -20.22 19.09
C LEU A 182 -13.42 -20.51 18.62
N SER A 183 -13.53 -21.52 17.74
CA SER A 183 -14.68 -22.40 17.48
C SER A 183 -16.09 -21.78 17.45
N LEU A 184 -16.64 -21.68 16.23
CA LEU A 184 -18.07 -21.89 16.01
C LEU A 184 -18.38 -23.35 16.36
N SER A 185 -18.97 -23.58 17.53
CA SER A 185 -19.67 -24.82 17.83
C SER A 185 -20.97 -24.83 17.02
N PHE A 186 -21.07 -25.74 16.06
CA PHE A 186 -22.37 -26.15 15.52
C PHE A 186 -23.10 -26.91 16.63
N GLY A 187 -24.26 -26.38 17.03
CA GLY A 187 -25.30 -27.11 17.75
C GLY A 187 -26.38 -27.51 16.76
#